data_AF-A0AAN6KQJ3-F1
#
_entry.id   AF-A0AAN6KQJ3-F1
#
_cell.length_a   1.000
_cell.length_b   1.000
_cell.length_c   1.000
_cell.angle_alpha   90.00
_cell.angle_beta   90.00
_cell.angle_gamma   90.00
#
_symmetry.space_group_name_H-M   'P 1'
#
loop_
_entity.id
_entity.type
_entity.pdbx_description
1 polymer ?
#
loop_
_entity_poly.entity_id
_entity_poly.type
_entity_poly.pdbx_seq_one_letter_code
_entity_poly.pdbx_strand_id
1 'polypeptide(L)'
;MFSGSNALFITIFTGGLLALVKFGNLSWITALSDITLVAASYLFGTFGSLLICRLFLAPICKFPGPWQAKLSSLWFMGTTGKTDCYLRLQALHEQYGPYVRIGSNDLSIIDPAIMEPAFGLESRVKKAEWYDLARPFDSLHTMRDKTLHDRRRRICFSDKSLRGYEGEIQGFNDKLLERVRQHGGGGINVSKWFGLYSFDVMGQLAFSRNYGMLDSGELHWAVELLTKGMEASPPKPPVWLFQILVKVPGLLADFHKFMQLCKAELKCRAEHKSPGRDITGWLLKAYQGVAHPEEDPIFQGDTRLIIVAGSDTTAACLTFLFYELAKHPEEVIKLRDELRLLTKNGEWSDNDVKNAPHLNGAINESLRMSPPVPSGVQRLTPKEGMQVGDVFVPGNVNFWVPMYPMGRDESIYERALDFCPERWYAKPEMVKHKEAFAPFSTGHYGCIGKGCESVCKVWCSKVEISS
;
A
#
# COMPACT_ATOMS: atom_id res chain seq x y z
N MET A 1 -16.46 20.36 1.16
CA MET A 1 -16.35 21.43 0.13
C MET A 1 -17.33 21.25 -1.03
N PHE A 2 -17.64 20.02 -1.50
CA PHE A 2 -18.58 19.78 -2.62
C PHE A 2 -20.06 20.09 -2.36
N SER A 3 -20.54 20.04 -1.11
CA SER A 3 -21.96 20.33 -0.81
C SER A 3 -22.34 21.81 -0.98
N GLY A 4 -21.40 22.74 -0.74
CA GLY A 4 -21.66 24.18 -0.82
C GLY A 4 -21.80 24.70 -2.25
N SER A 5 -20.92 24.29 -3.17
CA SER A 5 -20.95 24.78 -4.56
C SER A 5 -22.13 24.22 -5.36
N ASN A 6 -22.55 22.98 -5.13
CA ASN A 6 -23.70 22.40 -5.81
C ASN A 6 -25.02 23.01 -5.29
N ALA A 7 -25.14 23.22 -3.97
CA ALA A 7 -26.29 23.91 -3.40
C ALA A 7 -26.38 25.36 -3.91
N LEU A 8 -25.24 26.05 -4.03
CA LEU A 8 -25.19 27.40 -4.58
C LEU A 8 -25.61 27.44 -6.05
N PHE A 9 -25.12 26.51 -6.89
CA PHE A 9 -25.51 26.43 -8.29
C PHE A 9 -27.01 26.15 -8.45
N ILE A 10 -27.56 25.20 -7.70
CA ILE A 10 -29.00 24.88 -7.71
C ILE A 10 -29.82 26.07 -7.21
N THR A 11 -29.35 26.78 -6.19
CA THR A 11 -30.04 27.96 -5.65
C THR A 11 -30.03 29.12 -6.65
N ILE A 12 -28.91 29.34 -7.33
CA ILE A 12 -28.80 30.36 -8.39
C ILE A 12 -29.66 29.97 -9.59
N PHE A 13 -29.69 28.69 -9.98
CA PHE A 13 -30.49 28.20 -11.09
C PHE A 13 -32.00 28.32 -10.80
N THR A 14 -32.44 27.85 -9.64
CA THR A 14 -33.86 27.93 -9.23
C THR A 14 -34.30 29.37 -8.94
N GLY A 15 -33.45 30.17 -8.28
CA GLY A 15 -33.68 31.59 -8.05
C GLY A 15 -33.73 32.41 -9.34
N GLY A 16 -32.84 32.13 -10.29
CA GLY A 16 -32.82 32.75 -11.61
C GLY A 16 -34.07 32.42 -12.43
N LEU A 17 -34.50 31.17 -12.42
CA LEU A 17 -35.76 30.75 -13.05
C LEU A 17 -36.96 31.51 -12.47
N LEU A 18 -37.08 31.56 -11.15
CA LEU A 18 -38.17 32.27 -10.46
C LEU A 18 -38.14 33.79 -10.72
N ALA A 19 -36.94 34.39 -10.81
CA ALA A 19 -36.78 35.80 -11.11
C ALA A 19 -37.19 36.13 -12.56
N LEU A 20 -36.81 35.31 -13.54
CA LEU A 20 -37.21 35.47 -14.94
C LEU A 20 -38.73 35.37 -15.14
N VAL A 21 -39.39 34.48 -14.39
CA VAL A 21 -40.85 34.35 -14.42
C VAL A 21 -41.54 35.51 -13.71
N LYS A 22 -41.08 35.89 -12.50
CA LYS A 22 -41.78 36.87 -11.65
C LYS A 22 -41.52 38.33 -12.05
N PHE A 23 -40.29 38.64 -12.45
CA PHE A 23 -39.88 40.02 -12.78
C PHE A 23 -39.67 40.22 -14.29
N GLY A 24 -39.36 39.17 -15.03
CA GLY A 24 -39.19 39.22 -16.49
C GLY A 24 -40.48 39.03 -17.29
N ASN A 25 -41.61 38.69 -16.65
CA ASN A 25 -42.88 38.34 -17.31
C ASN A 25 -42.74 37.26 -18.41
N LEU A 26 -41.71 36.41 -18.30
CA LEU A 26 -41.48 35.32 -19.24
C LEU A 26 -42.36 34.11 -18.89
N SER A 27 -42.77 33.36 -19.91
CA SER A 27 -43.39 32.05 -19.70
C SER A 27 -42.42 31.10 -19.03
N TRP A 28 -42.92 30.11 -18.27
CA TRP A 28 -42.09 29.10 -17.63
C TRP A 28 -41.16 28.37 -18.62
N ILE A 29 -41.62 28.13 -19.85
CA ILE A 29 -40.86 27.41 -20.88
C ILE A 29 -39.68 28.27 -21.36
N THR A 30 -39.93 29.55 -21.66
CA THR A 30 -38.89 30.49 -22.11
C THR A 30 -37.89 30.82 -21.00
N ALA A 31 -38.36 30.99 -19.77
CA ALA A 31 -37.47 31.20 -18.64
C ALA A 31 -36.57 29.97 -18.39
N LEU A 32 -37.11 28.76 -18.57
CA LEU A 32 -36.34 27.52 -18.44
C LEU A 32 -35.31 27.35 -19.57
N SER A 33 -35.65 27.69 -20.83
CA SER A 33 -34.70 27.63 -21.93
C SER A 33 -33.52 28.58 -21.72
N ASP A 34 -33.81 29.82 -21.30
CA ASP A 34 -32.80 30.85 -21.14
C ASP A 34 -31.84 30.54 -19.99
N ILE A 35 -32.38 30.13 -18.82
CA ILE A 35 -31.53 29.76 -17.69
C ILE A 35 -30.71 28.50 -17.99
N THR A 36 -31.27 27.54 -18.74
CA THR A 36 -30.54 26.34 -19.17
C THR A 36 -29.43 26.69 -20.15
N LEU A 37 -29.66 27.61 -21.10
CA LEU A 37 -28.64 28.07 -22.04
C LEU A 37 -27.50 28.81 -21.32
N VAL A 38 -27.82 29.68 -20.36
CA VAL A 38 -26.82 30.37 -19.53
C VAL A 38 -26.02 29.36 -18.71
N ALA A 39 -26.70 28.42 -18.04
CA ALA A 39 -26.06 27.37 -17.28
C ALA A 39 -25.15 26.50 -18.17
N ALA A 40 -25.63 26.06 -19.33
CA ALA A 40 -24.85 25.28 -20.28
C ALA A 40 -23.63 26.04 -20.80
N SER A 41 -23.78 27.33 -21.12
CA SER A 41 -22.68 28.19 -21.57
C SER A 41 -21.62 28.39 -20.48
N TYR A 42 -22.05 28.59 -19.23
CA TYR A 42 -21.15 28.67 -18.08
C TYR A 42 -20.40 27.35 -17.85
N LEU A 43 -21.10 26.21 -17.85
CA LEU A 43 -20.48 24.90 -17.69
C LEU A 43 -19.52 24.59 -18.85
N PHE A 44 -19.92 24.88 -20.09
CA PHE A 44 -19.06 24.69 -21.26
C PHE A 44 -17.80 25.57 -21.19
N GLY A 45 -17.93 26.85 -20.82
CA GLY A 45 -16.79 27.75 -20.65
C GLY A 45 -15.85 27.33 -19.51
N THR A 46 -16.40 26.91 -18.37
CA THR A 46 -15.60 26.46 -17.22
C THR A 46 -14.91 25.12 -17.46
N PHE A 47 -15.61 24.12 -17.98
CA PHE A 47 -14.99 22.83 -18.34
C PHE A 47 -14.05 22.97 -19.55
N GLY A 48 -14.42 23.75 -20.56
CA GLY A 48 -13.59 24.01 -21.73
C GLY A 48 -12.27 24.69 -21.35
N SER A 49 -12.33 25.76 -20.55
CA SER A 49 -11.13 26.44 -20.04
C SER A 49 -10.28 25.53 -19.16
N LEU A 50 -10.90 24.69 -18.29
CA LEU A 50 -10.19 23.69 -17.51
C LEU A 50 -9.43 22.69 -18.40
N LEU A 51 -10.04 22.18 -19.46
CA LEU A 51 -9.41 21.22 -20.37
C LEU A 51 -8.27 21.87 -21.15
N ILE A 52 -8.44 23.11 -21.63
CA ILE A 52 -7.39 23.88 -22.30
C ILE A 52 -6.21 24.09 -21.33
N CYS A 53 -6.49 24.52 -20.09
CA CYS A 53 -5.46 24.69 -19.07
C CYS A 53 -4.71 23.38 -18.79
N ARG A 54 -5.42 22.25 -18.67
CA ARG A 54 -4.79 20.94 -18.40
C ARG A 54 -3.90 20.44 -19.54
N LEU A 55 -4.28 20.74 -20.79
CA LEU A 55 -3.53 20.33 -21.97
C LEU A 55 -2.28 21.19 -22.19
N PHE A 56 -2.41 22.51 -22.09
CA PHE A 56 -1.38 23.43 -22.57
C PHE A 56 -0.70 24.24 -21.46
N LEU A 57 -1.42 24.60 -20.40
CA LEU A 57 -0.94 25.54 -19.37
C LEU A 57 -0.63 24.88 -18.02
N ALA A 58 -0.82 23.57 -17.90
CA ALA A 58 -0.55 22.85 -16.67
C ALA A 58 0.95 22.86 -16.36
N PRO A 59 1.38 23.03 -15.10
CA PRO A 59 2.82 23.01 -14.75
C PRO A 59 3.55 21.74 -15.20
N ILE A 60 2.82 20.63 -15.32
CA ILE A 60 3.33 19.33 -15.75
C ILE A 60 3.15 19.05 -17.25
N CYS A 61 2.83 20.06 -18.08
CA CYS A 61 2.62 19.89 -19.51
C CYS A 61 3.88 19.43 -20.26
N LYS A 62 5.07 19.74 -19.73
CA LYS A 62 6.37 19.33 -20.27
C LYS A 62 6.64 17.82 -20.16
N PHE A 63 5.95 17.13 -19.27
CA PHE A 63 6.18 15.69 -19.06
C PHE A 63 5.42 14.87 -20.10
N PRO A 64 6.06 13.84 -20.69
CA PRO A 64 5.44 12.98 -21.68
C PRO A 64 4.38 12.08 -21.04
N GLY A 65 3.45 11.58 -21.84
CA GLY A 65 2.43 10.64 -21.39
C GLY A 65 1.20 10.62 -22.31
N PRO A 66 0.30 9.65 -22.13
CA PRO A 66 -0.90 9.48 -22.97
C PRO A 66 -1.78 10.73 -22.97
N TRP A 67 -2.35 11.09 -24.12
CA TRP A 67 -3.15 12.32 -24.24
C TRP A 67 -4.40 12.29 -23.34
N GLN A 68 -4.98 11.10 -23.11
CA GLN A 68 -6.11 10.93 -22.20
C GLN A 68 -5.74 11.22 -20.75
N ALA A 69 -4.51 10.85 -20.34
CA ALA A 69 -3.98 11.16 -19.02
C ALA A 69 -3.87 12.67 -18.79
N LYS A 70 -3.59 13.44 -19.86
CA LYS A 70 -3.52 14.91 -19.79
C LYS A 70 -4.89 15.54 -19.48
N LEU A 71 -6.00 14.93 -19.91
CA LEU A 71 -7.35 15.47 -19.72
C LEU A 71 -7.91 15.16 -18.32
N SER A 72 -7.73 13.92 -17.86
CA SER A 72 -8.34 13.44 -16.62
C SER A 72 -7.58 12.28 -16.00
N SER A 73 -7.45 12.31 -14.67
CA SER A 73 -6.91 11.19 -13.88
C SER A 73 -7.86 9.96 -13.87
N LEU A 74 -9.11 10.12 -14.32
CA LEU A 74 -10.06 9.00 -14.49
C LEU A 74 -9.62 8.01 -15.58
N TRP A 75 -8.84 8.45 -16.56
CA TRP A 75 -8.32 7.56 -17.59
C TRP A 75 -7.45 6.45 -16.97
N PHE A 76 -6.57 6.81 -16.03
CA PHE A 76 -5.70 5.84 -15.38
C PHE A 76 -6.51 4.85 -14.51
N MET A 77 -7.56 5.32 -13.83
CA MET A 77 -8.48 4.45 -13.09
C MET A 77 -9.23 3.48 -14.01
N GLY A 78 -9.80 3.98 -15.12
CA GLY A 78 -10.56 3.15 -16.05
C GLY A 78 -9.71 2.16 -16.83
N THR A 79 -8.42 2.46 -17.00
CA THR A 79 -7.47 1.54 -17.59
C THR A 79 -7.12 0.45 -16.58
N THR A 80 -6.74 0.77 -15.35
CA THR A 80 -6.16 -0.17 -14.36
C THR A 80 -7.13 -1.17 -13.67
N GLY A 81 -8.37 -1.35 -14.16
CA GLY A 81 -9.44 -2.09 -13.49
C GLY A 81 -9.23 -3.60 -13.24
N LYS A 82 -8.15 -4.22 -13.75
CA LYS A 82 -7.81 -5.64 -13.55
C LYS A 82 -6.65 -5.85 -12.58
N THR A 83 -6.49 -4.96 -11.60
CA THR A 83 -5.37 -4.95 -10.64
C THR A 83 -3.96 -4.96 -11.29
N ASP A 84 -3.86 -4.52 -12.54
CA ASP A 84 -2.67 -4.56 -13.41
C ASP A 84 -1.94 -3.20 -13.48
N CYS A 85 -2.14 -2.37 -12.45
CA CYS A 85 -1.59 -1.01 -12.39
C CYS A 85 -0.07 -0.96 -12.59
N TYR A 86 0.66 -1.89 -11.99
CA TYR A 86 2.12 -1.94 -12.08
C TYR A 86 2.63 -2.32 -13.48
N LEU A 87 1.93 -3.22 -14.18
CA LEU A 87 2.26 -3.61 -15.57
C LEU A 87 2.05 -2.44 -16.54
N ARG A 88 0.97 -1.68 -16.34
CA ARG A 88 0.71 -0.48 -17.14
C ARG A 88 1.75 0.60 -16.89
N LEU A 89 2.14 0.81 -15.62
CA LEU A 89 3.21 1.75 -15.30
C LEU A 89 4.53 1.30 -15.95
N GLN A 90 4.85 0.01 -15.94
CA GLN A 90 6.02 -0.52 -16.66
C GLN A 90 5.95 -0.18 -18.16
N ALA A 91 4.87 -0.55 -18.84
CA ALA A 91 4.72 -0.28 -20.27
C ALA A 91 4.78 1.22 -20.61
N LEU A 92 4.25 2.08 -19.73
CA LEU A 92 4.33 3.53 -19.88
C LEU A 92 5.77 4.04 -19.72
N HIS A 93 6.53 3.51 -18.78
CA HIS A 93 7.92 3.89 -18.59
C HIS A 93 8.83 3.36 -19.71
N GLU A 94 8.57 2.18 -20.24
CA GLU A 94 9.23 1.66 -21.45
C GLU A 94 8.97 2.55 -22.67
N GLN A 95 7.77 3.13 -22.79
CA GLN A 95 7.40 3.98 -23.93
C GLN A 95 7.86 5.44 -23.79
N TYR A 96 7.71 6.05 -22.61
CA TYR A 96 7.86 7.50 -22.41
C TYR A 96 9.09 7.88 -21.58
N GLY A 97 9.81 6.91 -21.01
CA GLY A 97 11.01 7.12 -20.21
C GLY A 97 10.74 7.34 -18.71
N PRO A 98 11.70 7.92 -17.97
CA PRO A 98 11.70 7.88 -16.51
C PRO A 98 10.65 8.75 -15.82
N TYR A 99 10.12 9.76 -16.50
CA TYR A 99 9.09 10.67 -15.98
C TYR A 99 7.86 10.63 -16.87
N VAL A 100 6.73 10.15 -16.34
CA VAL A 100 5.50 9.96 -17.13
C VAL A 100 4.31 10.62 -16.47
N ARG A 101 3.55 11.39 -17.24
CA ARG A 101 2.26 11.95 -16.84
C ARG A 101 1.17 10.90 -16.94
N ILE A 102 0.63 10.50 -15.79
CA ILE A 102 -0.42 9.47 -15.67
C ILE A 102 -1.79 10.06 -15.33
N GLY A 103 -1.86 11.35 -15.01
CA GLY A 103 -3.12 12.03 -14.75
C GLY A 103 -3.04 13.53 -14.98
N SER A 104 -4.16 14.19 -14.68
CA SER A 104 -4.30 15.64 -14.91
C SER A 104 -3.28 16.45 -14.09
N ASN A 105 -2.92 15.96 -12.89
CA ASN A 105 -1.91 16.51 -12.00
C ASN A 105 -1.09 15.40 -11.30
N ASP A 106 -0.92 14.26 -12.00
CA ASP A 106 -0.29 13.05 -11.45
C ASP A 106 0.88 12.60 -12.33
N LEU A 107 2.04 12.37 -11.72
CA LEU A 107 3.25 11.87 -12.35
C LEU A 107 3.62 10.47 -11.83
N SER A 108 4.31 9.70 -12.66
CA SER A 108 5.02 8.49 -12.30
C SER A 108 6.49 8.69 -12.58
N ILE A 109 7.36 8.41 -11.60
CA ILE A 109 8.79 8.71 -11.65
C ILE A 109 9.57 7.45 -11.25
N ILE A 110 10.45 6.97 -12.13
CA ILE A 110 11.33 5.82 -11.86
C ILE A 110 12.81 6.21 -11.80
N ASP A 111 13.13 7.50 -11.93
CA ASP A 111 14.50 8.01 -11.75
C ASP A 111 14.98 7.75 -10.31
N PRO A 112 16.10 7.04 -10.08
CA PRO A 112 16.65 6.78 -8.74
C PRO A 112 16.86 8.03 -7.88
N ALA A 113 17.12 9.18 -8.50
CA ALA A 113 17.31 10.45 -7.80
C ALA A 113 16.04 10.94 -7.07
N ILE A 114 14.87 10.31 -7.29
CA ILE A 114 13.63 10.61 -6.55
C ILE A 114 13.67 10.14 -5.10
N MET A 115 14.54 9.17 -4.78
CA MET A 115 14.45 8.44 -3.52
C MET A 115 14.76 9.32 -2.30
N GLU A 116 15.79 10.17 -2.38
CA GLU A 116 16.13 11.11 -1.31
C GLU A 116 15.06 12.22 -1.19
N PRO A 117 14.69 12.95 -2.26
CA PRO A 117 13.69 14.00 -2.14
C PRO A 117 12.31 13.50 -1.70
N ALA A 118 11.92 12.26 -2.02
CA ALA A 118 10.60 11.71 -1.70
C ALA A 118 10.54 10.92 -0.38
N PHE A 119 11.63 10.25 -0.01
CA PHE A 119 11.66 9.31 1.14
C PHE A 119 12.85 9.53 2.08
N GLY A 120 13.72 10.50 1.81
CA GLY A 120 14.81 10.90 2.69
C GLY A 120 14.32 11.48 4.03
N LEU A 121 15.24 11.62 4.97
CA LEU A 121 14.95 12.21 6.29
C LEU A 121 14.64 13.71 6.18
N GLU A 122 15.27 14.42 5.24
CA GLU A 122 15.04 15.85 5.02
C GLU A 122 13.89 16.12 4.03
N SER A 123 13.23 15.07 3.56
CA SER A 123 12.14 15.19 2.60
C SER A 123 11.02 16.10 3.13
N ARG A 124 10.64 17.06 2.27
CA ARG A 124 9.54 18.01 2.48
C ARG A 124 8.22 17.57 1.86
N VAL A 125 8.19 16.42 1.19
CA VAL A 125 6.98 15.92 0.53
C VAL A 125 5.96 15.46 1.57
N LYS A 126 4.69 15.50 1.19
CA LYS A 126 3.60 14.97 2.02
C LYS A 126 3.01 13.72 1.39
N LYS A 127 2.31 12.93 2.19
CA LYS A 127 1.40 11.91 1.64
C LYS A 127 0.30 12.58 0.80
N ALA A 128 0.03 12.03 -0.37
CA ALA A 128 -0.98 12.55 -1.30
C ALA A 128 -2.41 12.44 -0.74
N GLU A 129 -3.38 13.03 -1.44
CA GLU A 129 -4.79 13.04 -1.02
C GLU A 129 -5.43 11.66 -0.99
N TRP A 130 -4.90 10.70 -1.77
CA TRP A 130 -5.37 9.30 -1.76
C TRP A 130 -5.43 8.69 -0.35
N TYR A 131 -4.56 9.12 0.56
CA TYR A 131 -4.59 8.62 1.94
C TYR A 131 -5.81 9.08 2.74
N ASP A 132 -6.50 10.15 2.33
CA ASP A 132 -7.74 10.59 2.99
C ASP A 132 -8.93 9.66 2.69
N LEU A 133 -8.79 8.65 1.83
CA LEU A 133 -9.78 7.59 1.66
C LEU A 133 -10.07 6.86 2.99
N ALA A 134 -9.10 6.82 3.90
CA ALA A 134 -9.24 6.16 5.19
C ALA A 134 -10.09 6.92 6.21
N ARG A 135 -10.36 8.22 5.99
CA ARG A 135 -11.09 9.05 6.96
C ARG A 135 -12.51 8.51 7.22
N PRO A 136 -12.99 8.52 8.49
CA PRO A 136 -12.33 9.06 9.68
C PRO A 136 -11.33 8.11 10.37
N PHE A 137 -11.20 6.88 9.86
CA PHE A 137 -10.33 5.82 10.40
C PHE A 137 -8.88 5.97 9.95
N ASP A 138 -8.31 7.15 10.18
CA ASP A 138 -6.91 7.41 9.89
C ASP A 138 -6.01 6.51 10.73
N SER A 139 -5.04 5.88 10.08
CA SER A 139 -4.04 5.02 10.71
C SER A 139 -2.67 5.67 10.61
N LEU A 140 -1.67 5.11 11.29
CA LEU A 140 -0.28 5.53 11.14
C LEU A 140 0.16 5.57 9.65
N HIS A 141 -0.28 4.60 8.84
CA HIS A 141 0.02 4.55 7.41
C HIS A 141 -0.65 5.68 6.61
N THR A 142 -1.86 6.10 6.97
CA THR A 142 -2.65 7.06 6.18
C THR A 142 -2.54 8.50 6.68
N MET A 143 -2.00 8.69 7.88
CA MET A 143 -1.81 10.02 8.47
C MET A 143 -0.87 10.88 7.62
N ARG A 144 -1.41 12.01 7.13
CA ARG A 144 -0.71 12.98 6.24
C ARG A 144 0.01 14.08 7.02
N ASP A 145 -0.45 14.41 8.21
CA ASP A 145 0.22 15.37 9.09
C ASP A 145 1.47 14.72 9.70
N LYS A 146 2.64 15.30 9.41
CA LYS A 146 3.93 14.81 9.89
C LYS A 146 4.03 14.82 11.41
N THR A 147 3.52 15.86 12.07
CA THR A 147 3.63 16.00 13.53
C THR A 147 2.81 14.95 14.27
N LEU A 148 1.57 14.74 13.82
CA LEU A 148 0.69 13.70 14.36
C LEU A 148 1.26 12.31 14.07
N HIS A 149 1.77 12.10 12.85
CA HIS A 149 2.38 10.84 12.45
C HIS A 149 3.57 10.49 13.34
N ASP A 150 4.48 11.43 13.56
CA ASP A 150 5.69 11.20 14.37
C ASP A 150 5.34 10.93 15.84
N ARG A 151 4.34 11.62 16.39
CA ARG A 151 3.81 11.35 17.74
C ARG A 151 3.22 9.94 17.82
N ARG A 152 2.43 9.53 16.83
CA ARG A 152 1.76 8.22 16.80
C ARG A 152 2.77 7.09 16.58
N ARG A 153 3.77 7.27 15.73
CA ARG A 153 4.83 6.29 15.46
C ARG A 153 5.59 5.89 16.73
N ARG A 154 5.86 6.84 17.62
CA ARG A 154 6.52 6.59 18.92
C ARG A 154 5.69 5.71 19.86
N ILE A 155 4.38 5.67 19.67
CA ILE A 155 3.43 4.88 20.47
C ILE A 155 3.29 3.47 19.90
N CYS A 156 3.13 3.35 18.58
CA CYS A 156 2.77 2.08 17.94
C CYS A 156 3.88 1.03 17.96
N PHE A 157 5.15 1.42 17.91
CA PHE A 157 6.27 0.48 17.84
C PHE A 157 7.47 0.99 18.65
N SER A 158 7.91 0.17 19.61
CA SER A 158 9.22 0.33 20.27
C SER A 158 10.04 -0.95 20.05
N ASP A 159 11.36 -0.86 19.94
CA ASP A 159 12.25 -2.04 19.78
C ASP A 159 12.08 -3.12 20.85
N LYS A 160 11.45 -2.77 21.99
CA LYS A 160 11.10 -3.71 23.06
C LYS A 160 9.90 -4.61 22.72
N SER A 161 9.02 -4.18 21.82
CA SER A 161 7.81 -4.92 21.44
C SER A 161 8.12 -6.16 20.59
N LEU A 162 9.15 -6.13 19.74
CA LEU A 162 9.51 -7.23 18.86
C LEU A 162 10.23 -8.41 19.56
N ARG A 163 10.79 -8.18 20.75
CA ARG A 163 11.57 -9.20 21.49
C ARG A 163 10.65 -10.19 22.17
N GLY A 164 10.69 -11.45 21.74
CA GLY A 164 9.93 -12.56 22.31
C GLY A 164 8.83 -13.13 21.42
N TYR A 165 8.60 -12.55 20.24
CA TYR A 165 7.65 -13.09 19.26
C TYR A 165 8.16 -14.35 18.54
N GLU A 166 9.48 -14.58 18.53
CA GLU A 166 10.12 -15.74 17.90
C GLU A 166 9.53 -17.07 18.37
N GLY A 167 9.37 -17.24 19.69
CA GLY A 167 8.79 -18.46 20.27
C GLY A 167 7.31 -18.66 19.90
N GLU A 168 6.55 -17.57 19.70
CA GLU A 168 5.14 -17.65 19.29
C GLU A 168 5.02 -18.02 17.81
N ILE A 169 5.91 -17.51 16.96
CA ILE A 169 5.94 -17.81 15.52
C ILE A 169 6.34 -19.26 15.26
N GLN A 170 7.22 -19.83 16.09
CA GLN A 170 7.72 -21.19 15.93
C GLN A 170 6.60 -22.24 15.83
N GLY A 171 5.56 -22.11 16.65
CA GLY A 171 4.42 -23.04 16.61
C GLY A 171 3.66 -22.99 15.28
N PHE A 172 3.54 -21.82 14.66
CA PHE A 172 2.91 -21.68 13.34
C PHE A 172 3.79 -22.25 12.22
N ASN A 173 5.12 -22.12 12.33
CA ASN A 173 6.05 -22.74 11.40
C ASN A 173 5.90 -24.26 11.39
N ASP A 174 5.87 -24.87 12.57
CA ASP A 174 5.77 -26.32 12.71
C ASP A 174 4.45 -26.84 12.15
N LYS A 175 3.34 -26.10 12.37
CA LYS A 175 2.05 -26.39 11.75
C LYS A 175 2.09 -26.30 10.23
N LEU A 176 2.69 -25.24 9.68
CA LEU A 176 2.78 -25.07 8.23
C LEU A 176 3.64 -26.19 7.60
N LEU A 177 4.76 -26.57 8.22
CA LEU A 177 5.59 -27.69 7.78
C LEU A 177 4.82 -29.01 7.82
N GLU A 178 4.06 -29.25 8.88
CA GLU A 178 3.21 -30.45 8.99
C GLU A 178 2.18 -30.51 7.86
N ARG A 179 1.56 -29.37 7.50
CA ARG A 179 0.67 -29.28 6.33
C ARG A 179 1.39 -29.60 5.03
N VAL A 180 2.61 -29.10 4.83
CA VAL A 180 3.42 -29.41 3.65
C VAL A 180 3.74 -30.91 3.59
N ARG A 181 4.13 -31.53 4.70
CA ARG A 181 4.41 -32.98 4.78
C ARG A 181 3.18 -33.83 4.47
N GLN A 182 2.01 -33.43 4.96
CA GLN A 182 0.74 -34.12 4.70
C GLN A 182 0.36 -34.13 3.21
N HIS A 183 0.84 -33.18 2.40
CA HIS A 183 0.60 -33.17 0.95
C HIS A 183 1.46 -34.21 0.18
N GLY A 184 2.42 -34.87 0.84
CA GLY A 184 3.06 -36.10 0.33
C GLY A 184 3.76 -35.97 -1.03
N GLY A 185 4.26 -34.78 -1.39
CA GLY A 185 4.95 -34.52 -2.65
C GLY A 185 4.06 -34.13 -3.83
N GLY A 186 2.74 -34.00 -3.62
CA GLY A 186 1.84 -33.37 -4.60
C GLY A 186 2.09 -31.86 -4.73
N GLY A 187 1.67 -31.27 -5.84
CA GLY A 187 1.73 -29.82 -6.02
C GLY A 187 0.91 -29.08 -4.94
N ILE A 188 1.53 -28.09 -4.29
CA ILE A 188 0.92 -27.31 -3.21
C ILE A 188 0.70 -25.86 -3.65
N ASN A 189 -0.49 -25.31 -3.38
CA ASN A 189 -0.74 -23.89 -3.60
C ASN A 189 -0.14 -23.07 -2.45
N VAL A 190 1.13 -22.67 -2.62
CA VAL A 190 1.88 -21.92 -1.61
C VAL A 190 1.26 -20.55 -1.30
N SER A 191 0.63 -19.89 -2.29
CA SER A 191 -0.02 -18.59 -2.08
C SER A 191 -1.17 -18.68 -1.08
N LYS A 192 -1.98 -19.73 -1.18
CA LYS A 192 -3.05 -20.02 -0.20
C LYS A 192 -2.45 -20.20 1.20
N TRP A 193 -1.48 -21.10 1.34
CA TRP A 193 -0.93 -21.46 2.66
C TRP A 193 -0.15 -20.32 3.32
N PHE A 194 0.59 -19.51 2.56
CA PHE A 194 1.24 -18.30 3.10
C PHE A 194 0.26 -17.22 3.50
N GLY A 195 -0.87 -17.10 2.79
CA GLY A 195 -1.98 -16.25 3.23
C GLY A 195 -2.47 -16.68 4.61
N LEU A 196 -2.89 -17.94 4.75
CA LEU A 196 -3.38 -18.49 6.02
C LEU A 196 -2.35 -18.33 7.15
N TYR A 197 -1.09 -18.66 6.88
CA TYR A 197 0.01 -18.54 7.84
C TYR A 197 0.21 -17.09 8.30
N SER A 198 0.31 -16.14 7.37
CA SER A 198 0.63 -14.75 7.71
C SER A 198 -0.50 -14.11 8.52
N PHE A 199 -1.75 -14.45 8.23
CA PHE A 199 -2.90 -13.95 8.98
C PHE A 199 -3.00 -14.55 10.39
N ASP A 200 -2.77 -15.85 10.57
CA ASP A 200 -2.75 -16.47 11.90
C ASP A 200 -1.61 -15.93 12.76
N VAL A 201 -0.41 -15.79 12.18
CA VAL A 201 0.75 -15.18 12.85
C VAL A 201 0.40 -13.76 13.28
N MET A 202 -0.13 -12.93 12.38
CA MET A 202 -0.50 -11.56 12.75
C MET A 202 -1.63 -11.50 13.77
N GLY A 203 -2.60 -12.42 13.76
CA GLY A 203 -3.61 -12.52 14.80
C GLY A 203 -2.99 -12.76 16.18
N GLN A 204 -2.01 -13.67 16.25
CA GLN A 204 -1.27 -13.94 17.48
C GLN A 204 -0.45 -12.73 17.92
N LEU A 205 0.34 -12.12 17.03
CA LEU A 205 1.20 -10.99 17.36
C LEU A 205 0.42 -9.71 17.72
N ALA A 206 -0.71 -9.49 17.08
CA ALA A 206 -1.52 -8.27 17.25
C ALA A 206 -2.49 -8.38 18.43
N PHE A 207 -3.12 -9.53 18.62
CA PHE A 207 -4.24 -9.69 19.58
C PHE A 207 -4.06 -10.84 20.56
N SER A 208 -2.93 -11.55 20.53
CA SER A 208 -2.74 -12.82 21.26
C SER A 208 -3.83 -13.84 20.92
N ARG A 209 -4.28 -13.87 19.65
CA ARG A 209 -5.41 -14.70 19.21
C ARG A 209 -5.03 -15.53 17.99
N ASN A 210 -5.17 -16.84 18.13
CA ASN A 210 -5.12 -17.75 17.00
C ASN A 210 -6.51 -17.86 16.35
N TYR A 211 -6.61 -17.60 15.05
CA TYR A 211 -7.86 -17.72 14.29
C TYR A 211 -8.06 -19.12 13.69
N GLY A 212 -7.04 -19.98 13.75
CA GLY A 212 -7.10 -21.37 13.33
C GLY A 212 -7.18 -21.57 11.82
N MET A 213 -6.73 -20.59 11.03
CA MET A 213 -6.79 -20.65 9.56
C MET A 213 -5.87 -21.74 8.99
N LEU A 214 -4.72 -22.03 9.62
CA LEU A 214 -3.86 -23.15 9.27
C LEU A 214 -4.45 -24.52 9.65
N ASP A 215 -5.29 -24.55 10.69
CA ASP A 215 -5.94 -25.76 11.18
C ASP A 215 -7.17 -26.11 10.31
N SER A 216 -7.95 -25.11 9.88
CA SER A 216 -9.09 -25.31 8.98
C SER A 216 -8.66 -25.45 7.51
N GLY A 217 -7.57 -24.80 7.10
CA GLY A 217 -7.21 -24.65 5.70
C GLY A 217 -8.11 -23.65 4.94
N GLU A 218 -8.88 -22.83 5.66
CA GLU A 218 -9.82 -21.85 5.13
C GLU A 218 -9.54 -20.46 5.70
N LEU A 219 -9.70 -19.42 4.86
CA LEU A 219 -9.54 -18.03 5.28
C LEU A 219 -10.66 -17.64 6.23
N HIS A 220 -10.31 -16.89 7.28
CA HIS A 220 -11.31 -16.27 8.12
C HIS A 220 -12.20 -15.34 7.28
N TRP A 221 -13.52 -15.43 7.43
CA TRP A 221 -14.50 -14.70 6.61
C TRP A 221 -14.21 -13.21 6.44
N ALA A 222 -13.65 -12.57 7.48
CA ALA A 222 -13.34 -11.14 7.45
C ALA A 222 -12.14 -10.80 6.57
N VAL A 223 -11.19 -11.73 6.46
CA VAL A 223 -10.07 -11.61 5.54
C VAL A 223 -10.57 -11.82 4.11
N GLU A 224 -11.39 -12.85 3.88
CA GLU A 224 -12.01 -13.08 2.57
C GLU A 224 -12.82 -11.86 2.10
N LEU A 225 -13.54 -11.22 3.02
CA LEU A 225 -14.31 -10.01 2.78
C LEU A 225 -13.43 -8.83 2.36
N LEU A 226 -12.28 -8.66 3.04
CA LEU A 226 -11.29 -7.65 2.68
C LEU A 226 -10.70 -7.90 1.30
N THR A 227 -10.23 -9.12 1.03
CA THR A 227 -9.59 -9.49 -0.23
C THR A 227 -10.56 -9.23 -1.39
N LYS A 228 -11.80 -9.72 -1.30
CA LYS A 228 -12.84 -9.47 -2.31
C LYS A 228 -13.15 -7.98 -2.46
N GLY A 229 -13.22 -7.24 -1.34
CA GLY A 229 -13.46 -5.79 -1.36
C GLY A 229 -12.33 -5.01 -2.04
N MET A 230 -11.08 -5.43 -1.86
CA MET A 230 -9.91 -4.83 -2.50
C MET A 230 -9.81 -5.18 -3.99
N GLU A 231 -10.14 -6.42 -4.38
CA GLU A 231 -10.17 -6.87 -5.78
C GLU A 231 -11.28 -6.19 -6.59
N ALA A 232 -12.46 -6.01 -5.99
CA ALA A 232 -13.60 -5.34 -6.62
C ALA A 232 -13.47 -3.81 -6.66
N SER A 233 -12.53 -3.23 -5.91
CA SER A 233 -12.34 -1.78 -5.88
C SER A 233 -11.57 -1.32 -7.12
N PRO A 234 -12.12 -0.40 -7.93
CA PRO A 234 -11.35 0.19 -9.01
C PRO A 234 -10.11 0.86 -8.41
N PRO A 235 -8.91 0.67 -8.97
CA PRO A 235 -7.70 1.24 -8.41
C PRO A 235 -7.83 2.76 -8.27
N LYS A 236 -7.91 3.19 -7.01
CA LYS A 236 -7.78 4.58 -6.58
C LYS A 236 -8.89 5.49 -7.15
N PRO A 237 -10.15 5.31 -6.70
CA PRO A 237 -11.21 6.24 -7.04
C PRO A 237 -10.85 7.66 -6.58
N PRO A 238 -11.38 8.70 -7.23
CA PRO A 238 -11.28 10.06 -6.71
C PRO A 238 -11.74 10.08 -5.25
N VAL A 239 -10.96 10.73 -4.38
CA VAL A 239 -11.20 10.72 -2.93
C VAL A 239 -12.63 11.15 -2.58
N TRP A 240 -13.12 12.18 -3.26
CA TRP A 240 -14.48 12.67 -3.08
C TRP A 240 -15.54 11.62 -3.42
N LEU A 241 -15.33 10.82 -4.47
CA LEU A 241 -16.28 9.81 -4.91
C LEU A 241 -16.35 8.68 -3.87
N PHE A 242 -15.20 8.16 -3.47
CA PHE A 242 -15.15 7.12 -2.46
C PHE A 242 -15.74 7.56 -1.11
N GLN A 243 -15.45 8.79 -0.68
CA GLN A 243 -16.00 9.36 0.55
C GLN A 243 -17.53 9.53 0.50
N ILE A 244 -18.11 9.72 -0.69
CA ILE A 244 -19.56 9.65 -0.88
C ILE A 244 -20.01 8.20 -0.74
N LEU A 245 -19.36 7.25 -1.43
CA LEU A 245 -19.77 5.85 -1.44
C LEU A 245 -19.77 5.22 -0.04
N VAL A 246 -18.76 5.51 0.79
CA VAL A 246 -18.66 5.01 2.17
C VAL A 246 -19.78 5.55 3.07
N LYS A 247 -20.29 6.75 2.79
CA LYS A 247 -21.33 7.39 3.63
C LYS A 247 -22.75 7.00 3.25
N VAL A 248 -22.96 6.39 2.08
CA VAL A 248 -24.28 5.96 1.63
C VAL A 248 -24.62 4.62 2.29
N PRO A 249 -25.70 4.53 3.09
CA PRO A 249 -26.08 3.28 3.76
C PRO A 249 -26.28 2.13 2.76
N GLY A 250 -25.76 0.95 3.09
CA GLY A 250 -25.84 -0.26 2.24
C GLY A 250 -24.74 -0.36 1.18
N LEU A 251 -24.12 0.75 0.80
CA LEU A 251 -22.98 0.74 -0.11
C LEU A 251 -21.70 0.47 0.68
N LEU A 252 -20.80 -0.38 0.14
CA LEU A 252 -19.61 -0.86 0.86
C LEU A 252 -19.95 -1.47 2.24
N ALA A 253 -21.06 -2.21 2.35
CA ALA A 253 -21.48 -2.89 3.58
C ALA A 253 -20.39 -3.82 4.13
N ASP A 254 -19.62 -4.44 3.24
CA ASP A 254 -18.53 -5.34 3.56
C ASP A 254 -17.35 -4.63 4.25
N PHE A 255 -17.03 -3.40 3.85
CA PHE A 255 -16.07 -2.56 4.56
C PHE A 255 -16.55 -2.26 5.99
N HIS A 256 -17.83 -1.95 6.17
CA HIS A 256 -18.41 -1.67 7.49
C HIS A 256 -18.39 -2.90 8.40
N LYS A 257 -18.71 -4.09 7.87
CA LYS A 257 -18.59 -5.36 8.62
C LYS A 257 -17.15 -5.61 9.07
N PHE A 258 -16.18 -5.36 8.21
CA PHE A 258 -14.77 -5.51 8.58
C PHE A 258 -14.36 -4.53 9.69
N MET A 259 -14.78 -3.26 9.60
CA MET A 259 -14.52 -2.28 10.65
C MET A 259 -15.19 -2.65 11.99
N GLN A 260 -16.38 -3.25 11.95
CA GLN A 260 -17.03 -3.78 13.14
C GLN A 260 -16.23 -4.92 13.80
N LEU A 261 -15.61 -5.80 13.00
CA LEU A 261 -14.70 -6.81 13.55
C LEU A 261 -13.50 -6.16 14.24
N CYS A 262 -12.85 -5.19 13.60
CA CYS A 262 -11.72 -4.46 14.20
C CYS A 262 -12.11 -3.85 15.55
N LYS A 263 -13.29 -3.23 15.62
CA LYS A 263 -13.83 -2.69 16.87
C LYS A 263 -14.11 -3.77 17.91
N ALA A 264 -14.65 -4.92 17.51
CA ALA A 264 -14.93 -6.03 18.40
C ALA A 264 -13.64 -6.63 19.02
N GLU A 265 -12.58 -6.79 18.22
CA GLU A 265 -11.28 -7.24 18.71
C GLU A 265 -10.66 -6.24 19.69
N LEU A 266 -10.73 -4.94 19.37
CA LEU A 266 -10.29 -3.89 20.30
C LEU A 266 -11.06 -3.91 21.62
N LYS A 267 -12.38 -4.03 21.56
CA LYS A 267 -13.23 -4.10 22.75
C LYS A 267 -12.88 -5.31 23.60
N CYS A 268 -12.79 -6.49 22.99
CA CYS A 268 -12.39 -7.72 23.67
C CYS A 268 -11.04 -7.53 24.38
N ARG A 269 -10.06 -6.94 23.68
CA ARG A 269 -8.71 -6.72 24.23
C ARG A 269 -8.67 -5.65 25.33
N ALA A 270 -9.50 -4.62 25.24
CA ALA A 270 -9.61 -3.57 26.26
C ALA A 270 -10.24 -4.09 27.56
N GLU A 271 -11.23 -4.98 27.44
CA GLU A 271 -11.89 -5.64 28.58
C GLU A 271 -10.97 -6.69 29.24
N HIS A 272 -10.29 -7.49 28.42
CA HIS A 272 -9.35 -8.49 28.90
C HIS A 272 -7.96 -7.86 29.08
N LYS A 273 -7.73 -7.25 30.25
CA LYS A 273 -6.43 -6.72 30.71
C LYS A 273 -5.36 -7.80 30.92
N SER A 274 -5.36 -8.85 30.11
CA SER A 274 -4.28 -9.82 30.09
C SER A 274 -2.96 -9.10 29.79
N PRO A 275 -1.89 -9.38 30.56
CA PRO A 275 -0.54 -8.85 30.32
C PRO A 275 0.12 -9.45 29.07
N GLY A 276 -0.66 -9.78 28.04
CA GLY A 276 -0.18 -10.26 26.75
C GLY A 276 0.82 -9.28 26.14
N ARG A 277 1.93 -9.81 25.61
CA ARG A 277 3.00 -9.05 24.96
C ARG A 277 2.64 -8.67 23.51
N ASP A 278 1.36 -8.58 23.16
CA ASP A 278 0.91 -8.25 21.81
C ASP A 278 0.98 -6.75 21.49
N ILE A 279 0.96 -6.42 20.19
CA ILE A 279 1.07 -5.05 19.67
C ILE A 279 -0.08 -4.17 20.19
N THR A 280 -1.30 -4.72 20.26
CA THR A 280 -2.47 -3.96 20.71
C THR A 280 -2.38 -3.60 22.20
N GLY A 281 -1.80 -4.47 23.03
CA GLY A 281 -1.51 -4.20 24.43
C GLY A 281 -0.56 -3.02 24.63
N TRP A 282 0.41 -2.82 23.73
CA TRP A 282 1.25 -1.63 23.73
C TRP A 282 0.49 -0.37 23.32
N LEU A 283 -0.35 -0.45 22.28
CA LEU A 283 -1.20 0.66 21.86
C LEU A 283 -2.15 1.10 22.96
N LEU A 284 -2.78 0.15 23.66
CA LEU A 284 -3.70 0.39 24.77
C LEU A 284 -3.05 1.18 25.92
N LYS A 285 -1.72 1.13 26.09
CA LYS A 285 -1.03 1.94 27.10
C LYS A 285 -1.20 3.44 26.87
N ALA A 286 -1.27 3.87 25.60
CA ALA A 286 -1.51 5.28 25.28
C ALA A 286 -2.97 5.71 25.50
N TYR A 287 -3.87 4.75 25.74
CA TYR A 287 -5.29 4.97 26.00
C TYR A 287 -5.65 4.73 27.48
N GLN A 288 -4.65 4.60 28.37
CA GLN A 288 -4.90 4.47 29.81
C GLN A 288 -5.67 5.70 30.33
N GLY A 289 -6.79 5.45 31.01
CA GLY A 289 -7.67 6.49 31.55
C GLY A 289 -8.67 7.08 30.54
N VAL A 290 -8.64 6.64 29.27
CA VAL A 290 -9.66 7.00 28.28
C VAL A 290 -10.85 6.04 28.41
N ALA A 291 -12.05 6.58 28.58
CA ALA A 291 -13.28 5.80 28.54
C ALA A 291 -13.58 5.38 27.09
N HIS A 292 -13.94 4.11 26.88
CA HIS A 292 -14.29 3.54 25.56
C HIS A 292 -13.22 3.75 24.46
N PRO A 293 -11.96 3.31 24.66
CA PRO A 293 -10.91 3.47 23.66
C PRO A 293 -11.24 2.82 22.31
N GLU A 294 -12.06 1.77 22.31
CA GLU A 294 -12.55 1.07 21.11
C GLU A 294 -13.40 1.97 20.18
N GLU A 295 -13.94 3.09 20.68
CA GLU A 295 -14.71 4.04 19.88
C GLU A 295 -13.83 5.05 19.13
N ASP A 296 -12.53 5.16 19.45
CA ASP A 296 -11.62 6.07 18.75
C ASP A 296 -11.40 5.60 17.29
N PRO A 297 -11.81 6.40 16.28
CA PRO A 297 -11.62 6.07 14.87
C PRO A 297 -10.15 5.82 14.50
N ILE A 298 -9.21 6.53 15.13
CA ILE A 298 -7.77 6.37 14.86
C ILE A 298 -7.30 5.01 15.36
N PHE A 299 -7.78 4.58 16.52
CA PHE A 299 -7.40 3.28 17.08
C PHE A 299 -7.97 2.12 16.25
N GLN A 300 -9.21 2.25 15.78
CA GLN A 300 -9.79 1.31 14.81
C GLN A 300 -9.00 1.30 13.50
N GLY A 301 -8.56 2.46 13.02
CA GLY A 301 -7.70 2.61 11.84
C GLY A 301 -6.35 1.88 11.98
N ASP A 302 -5.68 2.03 13.12
CA ASP A 302 -4.43 1.33 13.43
C ASP A 302 -4.62 -0.18 13.55
N THR A 303 -5.75 -0.63 14.10
CA THR A 303 -6.11 -2.05 14.21
C THR A 303 -6.26 -2.69 12.83
N ARG A 304 -7.01 -2.02 11.93
CA ARG A 304 -7.10 -2.43 10.52
C ARG A 304 -5.72 -2.49 9.88
N LEU A 305 -4.90 -1.46 10.11
CA LEU A 305 -3.55 -1.39 9.53
C LEU A 305 -2.69 -2.59 9.95
N ILE A 306 -2.71 -2.98 11.22
CA ILE A 306 -1.93 -4.10 11.73
C ILE A 306 -2.37 -5.42 11.07
N ILE A 307 -3.69 -5.66 11.01
CA ILE A 307 -4.25 -6.88 10.39
C ILE A 307 -3.88 -6.99 8.92
N VAL A 308 -4.08 -5.90 8.16
CA VAL A 308 -3.95 -5.94 6.69
C VAL A 308 -2.48 -5.84 6.27
N ALA A 309 -1.76 -4.81 6.73
CA ALA A 309 -0.42 -4.53 6.22
C ALA A 309 0.62 -5.56 6.65
N GLY A 310 0.48 -6.14 7.85
CA GLY A 310 1.39 -7.17 8.34
C GLY A 310 1.19 -8.52 7.65
N SER A 311 -0.05 -8.88 7.34
CA SER A 311 -0.38 -10.21 6.80
C SER A 311 -0.18 -10.30 5.29
N ASP A 312 -0.82 -9.41 4.52
CA ASP A 312 -0.86 -9.50 3.06
C ASP A 312 0.54 -9.33 2.43
N THR A 313 1.32 -8.38 2.93
CA THR A 313 2.65 -8.11 2.38
C THR A 313 3.62 -9.25 2.66
N THR A 314 3.57 -9.85 3.85
CA THR A 314 4.37 -11.01 4.23
C THR A 314 4.01 -12.23 3.40
N ALA A 315 2.70 -12.49 3.21
CA ALA A 315 2.23 -13.58 2.37
C ALA A 315 2.70 -13.43 0.91
N ALA A 316 2.65 -12.21 0.36
CA ALA A 316 3.15 -11.92 -0.98
C ALA A 316 4.67 -12.14 -1.08
N CYS A 317 5.45 -11.64 -0.10
CA CYS A 317 6.91 -11.87 -0.04
C CYS A 317 7.27 -13.35 -0.09
N LEU A 318 6.66 -14.16 0.78
CA LEU A 318 6.89 -15.61 0.84
C LEU A 318 6.48 -16.31 -0.46
N THR A 319 5.32 -15.93 -1.01
CA THR A 319 4.81 -16.50 -2.26
C THR A 319 5.77 -16.27 -3.41
N PHE A 320 6.23 -15.03 -3.60
CA PHE A 320 7.11 -14.70 -4.71
C PHE A 320 8.52 -15.24 -4.54
N LEU A 321 9.02 -15.32 -3.30
CA LEU A 321 10.30 -15.97 -3.03
C LEU A 321 10.26 -17.43 -3.47
N PHE A 322 9.24 -18.17 -3.03
CA PHE A 322 9.09 -19.59 -3.39
C PHE A 322 8.76 -19.81 -4.86
N TYR A 323 8.06 -18.86 -5.49
CA TYR A 323 7.85 -18.85 -6.93
C TYR A 323 9.18 -18.73 -7.69
N GLU A 324 10.07 -17.82 -7.30
CA GLU A 324 11.37 -17.69 -7.96
C GLU A 324 12.28 -18.89 -7.65
N LEU A 325 12.29 -19.41 -6.42
CA LEU A 325 13.05 -20.61 -6.07
C LEU A 325 12.57 -21.85 -6.83
N ALA A 326 11.26 -22.00 -7.05
CA ALA A 326 10.71 -23.09 -7.86
C ALA A 326 11.15 -23.01 -9.33
N LYS A 327 11.45 -21.81 -9.84
CA LYS A 327 11.96 -21.59 -11.21
C LYS A 327 13.48 -21.74 -11.32
N HIS A 328 14.21 -21.60 -10.20
CA HIS A 328 15.67 -21.57 -10.15
C HIS A 328 16.21 -22.61 -9.14
N PRO A 329 16.14 -23.91 -9.48
CA PRO A 329 16.56 -24.99 -8.57
C PRO A 329 18.04 -24.92 -8.18
N GLU A 330 18.88 -24.27 -8.98
CA GLU A 330 20.29 -23.99 -8.66
C GLU A 330 20.45 -23.09 -7.44
N GLU A 331 19.54 -22.14 -7.23
CA GLU A 331 19.54 -21.24 -6.07
C GLU A 331 19.08 -21.99 -4.81
N VAL A 332 18.16 -22.94 -4.96
CA VAL A 332 17.75 -23.86 -3.87
C VAL A 332 18.93 -24.70 -3.38
N ILE A 333 19.79 -25.19 -4.28
CA ILE A 333 20.98 -25.96 -3.89
C ILE A 333 21.93 -25.10 -3.05
N LYS A 334 22.21 -23.86 -3.50
CA LYS A 334 23.06 -22.92 -2.76
C LYS A 334 22.49 -22.55 -1.40
N LEU A 335 21.17 -22.31 -1.31
CA LEU A 335 20.49 -22.06 -0.04
C LEU A 335 20.64 -23.23 0.93
N ARG A 336 20.42 -24.45 0.45
CA ARG A 336 20.59 -25.67 1.27
C ARG A 336 22.00 -25.82 1.78
N ASP A 337 23.00 -25.60 0.93
CA ASP A 337 24.40 -25.72 1.31
C ASP A 337 24.81 -24.65 2.33
N GLU A 338 24.32 -23.41 2.18
CA GLU A 338 24.50 -22.35 3.17
C GLU A 338 23.83 -22.69 4.51
N LEU A 339 22.56 -23.09 4.48
CA LEU A 339 21.76 -23.31 5.68
C LEU A 339 22.21 -24.54 6.48
N ARG A 340 22.64 -25.63 5.82
CA ARG A 340 23.19 -26.83 6.48
C ARG A 340 24.35 -26.50 7.42
N LEU A 341 25.19 -25.54 7.05
CA LEU A 341 26.35 -25.13 7.86
C LEU A 341 25.94 -24.32 9.10
N LEU A 342 24.82 -23.58 8.99
CA LEU A 342 24.30 -22.70 10.02
C LEU A 342 23.40 -23.42 11.03
N THR A 343 22.76 -24.52 10.62
CA THR A 343 21.80 -25.25 11.47
C THR A 343 22.38 -26.55 12.02
N LYS A 344 23.33 -26.45 12.96
CA LYS A 344 23.82 -27.64 13.67
C LYS A 344 22.69 -28.22 14.54
N ASN A 345 22.32 -29.48 14.29
CA ASN A 345 21.27 -30.24 14.99
C ASN A 345 19.81 -29.83 14.68
N GLY A 346 19.57 -29.06 13.61
CA GLY A 346 18.20 -28.68 13.21
C GLY A 346 17.57 -27.56 14.04
N GLU A 347 18.29 -27.04 15.03
CA GLU A 347 17.96 -25.78 15.72
C GLU A 347 18.69 -24.62 15.04
N TRP A 348 18.05 -23.45 14.98
CA TRP A 348 18.63 -22.24 14.42
C TRP A 348 18.16 -21.04 15.24
N SER A 349 18.98 -19.98 15.27
CA SER A 349 18.65 -18.71 15.90
C SER A 349 18.61 -17.58 14.88
N ASP A 350 17.91 -16.49 15.21
CA ASP A 350 17.90 -15.26 14.42
C ASP A 350 19.31 -14.74 14.09
N ASN A 351 20.30 -15.01 14.96
CA ASN A 351 21.68 -14.60 14.71
C ASN A 351 22.36 -15.47 13.64
N ASP A 352 21.96 -16.72 13.48
CA ASP A 352 22.50 -17.59 12.43
C ASP A 352 21.99 -17.14 11.07
N VAL A 353 20.70 -16.81 10.96
CA VAL A 353 20.07 -16.37 9.70
C VAL A 353 20.50 -14.96 9.29
N LYS A 354 20.84 -14.08 10.24
CA LYS A 354 21.43 -12.77 9.92
C LYS A 354 22.74 -12.87 9.13
N ASN A 355 23.47 -13.98 9.30
CA ASN A 355 24.77 -14.22 8.67
C ASN A 355 24.68 -15.15 7.45
N ALA A 356 23.48 -15.36 6.89
CA ALA A 356 23.23 -16.16 5.70
C ALA A 356 23.15 -15.25 4.45
N PRO A 357 24.28 -14.88 3.80
CA PRO A 357 24.30 -13.91 2.71
C PRO A 357 23.42 -14.33 1.52
N HIS A 358 23.38 -15.62 1.16
CA HIS A 358 22.62 -16.10 0.03
C HIS A 358 21.11 -16.06 0.30
N LEU A 359 20.66 -16.50 1.48
CA LEU A 359 19.27 -16.36 1.92
C LEU A 359 18.82 -14.89 1.95
N ASN A 360 19.61 -14.00 2.53
CA ASN A 360 19.29 -12.57 2.54
C ASN A 360 19.31 -11.98 1.12
N GLY A 361 20.22 -12.45 0.25
CA GLY A 361 20.25 -12.09 -1.17
C GLY A 361 19.00 -12.54 -1.92
N ALA A 362 18.53 -13.76 -1.71
CA ALA A 362 17.34 -14.30 -2.37
C ALA A 362 16.06 -13.57 -1.92
N ILE A 363 15.96 -13.23 -0.63
CA ILE A 363 14.85 -12.40 -0.11
C ILE A 363 14.87 -11.01 -0.76
N ASN A 364 16.03 -10.35 -0.79
CA ASN A 364 16.15 -9.02 -1.40
C ASN A 364 15.87 -9.04 -2.90
N GLU A 365 16.32 -10.08 -3.61
CA GLU A 365 16.10 -10.22 -5.03
C GLU A 365 14.63 -10.49 -5.36
N SER A 366 13.96 -11.32 -4.56
CA SER A 366 12.51 -11.52 -4.65
C SER A 366 11.76 -10.21 -4.38
N LEU A 367 12.17 -9.42 -3.39
CA LEU A 367 11.56 -8.11 -3.10
C LEU A 367 11.79 -7.08 -4.22
N ARG A 368 12.94 -7.14 -4.91
CA ARG A 368 13.24 -6.29 -6.08
C ARG A 368 12.34 -6.66 -7.26
N MET A 369 12.25 -7.96 -7.58
CA MET A 369 11.48 -8.44 -8.72
C MET A 369 9.97 -8.39 -8.46
N SER A 370 9.53 -8.73 -7.26
CA SER A 370 8.12 -8.85 -6.92
C SER A 370 7.81 -8.12 -5.61
N PRO A 371 7.97 -6.78 -5.59
CA PRO A 371 7.67 -5.98 -4.40
C PRO A 371 6.17 -6.09 -4.04
N PRO A 372 5.81 -6.28 -2.75
CA PRO A 372 4.40 -6.36 -2.33
C PRO A 372 3.57 -5.11 -2.65
N VAL A 373 4.22 -3.95 -2.84
CA VAL A 373 3.58 -2.69 -3.24
C VAL A 373 4.13 -2.26 -4.62
N PRO A 374 3.76 -2.95 -5.71
CA PRO A 374 4.48 -2.85 -6.98
C PRO A 374 4.29 -1.52 -7.71
N SER A 375 3.12 -0.90 -7.57
CA SER A 375 2.86 0.43 -8.14
C SER A 375 3.41 1.58 -7.30
N GLY A 376 4.03 1.30 -6.15
CA GLY A 376 4.55 2.33 -5.26
C GLY A 376 3.49 3.11 -4.49
N VAL A 377 3.96 4.08 -3.71
CA VAL A 377 3.14 4.94 -2.84
C VAL A 377 3.06 6.36 -3.39
N GLN A 378 1.92 7.02 -3.17
CA GLN A 378 1.72 8.38 -3.65
C GLN A 378 2.30 9.42 -2.71
N ARG A 379 2.87 10.48 -3.27
CA ARG A 379 3.37 11.65 -2.55
C ARG A 379 2.90 12.92 -3.25
N LEU A 380 2.93 14.01 -2.51
CA LEU A 380 2.59 15.35 -2.98
C LEU A 380 3.82 16.22 -2.82
N THR A 381 4.25 16.86 -3.91
CA THR A 381 5.36 17.81 -3.88
C THR A 381 5.03 19.01 -2.99
N PRO A 382 6.02 19.61 -2.31
CA PRO A 382 5.80 20.83 -1.54
C PRO A 382 5.40 21.98 -2.47
N LYS A 383 4.89 23.09 -1.92
CA LYS A 383 4.32 24.19 -2.74
C LYS A 383 5.35 24.81 -3.68
N GLU A 384 6.59 24.87 -3.25
CA GLU A 384 7.75 25.37 -3.99
C GLU A 384 8.26 24.41 -5.07
N GLY A 385 7.73 23.17 -5.16
CA GLY A 385 8.27 22.13 -6.03
C GLY A 385 9.52 21.47 -5.46
N MET A 386 10.13 20.58 -6.23
CA MET A 386 11.34 19.88 -5.81
C MET A 386 12.21 19.49 -7.01
N GLN A 387 13.52 19.43 -6.78
CA GLN A 387 14.49 18.96 -7.76
C GLN A 387 14.62 17.43 -7.66
N VAL A 388 14.65 16.74 -8.80
CA VAL A 388 14.84 15.30 -8.92
C VAL A 388 15.89 15.05 -9.99
N GLY A 389 17.13 14.76 -9.58
CA GLY A 389 18.26 14.74 -10.50
C GLY A 389 18.39 16.08 -11.22
N ASP A 390 18.39 16.06 -12.55
CA ASP A 390 18.44 17.27 -13.39
C ASP A 390 17.05 17.86 -13.71
N VAL A 391 15.97 17.22 -13.23
CA VAL A 391 14.60 17.62 -13.56
C VAL A 391 13.89 18.29 -12.38
N PHE A 392 13.44 19.53 -12.59
CA PHE A 392 12.57 20.22 -11.63
C PHE A 392 11.10 19.78 -11.76
N VAL A 393 10.54 19.26 -10.67
CA VAL A 393 9.12 18.89 -10.55
C VAL A 393 8.34 20.02 -9.87
N PRO A 394 7.30 20.57 -10.50
CA PRO A 394 6.51 21.66 -9.92
C PRO A 394 5.83 21.30 -8.58
N GLY A 395 5.44 22.33 -7.85
CA GLY A 395 4.76 22.18 -6.57
C GLY A 395 3.29 21.78 -6.67
N ASN A 396 2.77 21.17 -5.60
CA ASN A 396 1.40 20.65 -5.51
C ASN A 396 1.06 19.61 -6.60
N VAL A 397 2.03 18.81 -7.01
CA VAL A 397 1.88 17.71 -7.99
C VAL A 397 1.88 16.40 -7.23
N ASN A 398 0.90 15.53 -7.52
CA ASN A 398 0.94 14.16 -7.04
C ASN A 398 1.95 13.37 -7.86
N PHE A 399 2.76 12.56 -7.21
CA PHE A 399 3.67 11.67 -7.91
C PHE A 399 3.73 10.29 -7.26
N TRP A 400 4.14 9.33 -8.07
CA TRP A 400 4.28 7.92 -7.74
C TRP A 400 5.70 7.48 -8.03
N VAL A 401 6.20 6.56 -7.22
CA VAL A 401 7.51 5.94 -7.39
C VAL A 401 7.30 4.43 -7.47
N PRO A 402 7.00 3.88 -8.66
CA PRO A 402 6.61 2.49 -8.78
C PRO A 402 7.83 1.57 -8.73
N MET A 403 7.89 0.77 -7.67
CA MET A 403 9.04 -0.12 -7.40
C MET A 403 9.18 -1.25 -8.42
N TYR A 404 8.08 -1.72 -9.01
CA TYR A 404 8.11 -2.84 -9.95
C TYR A 404 8.81 -2.49 -11.28
N PRO A 405 8.47 -1.35 -11.94
CA PRO A 405 9.26 -0.83 -13.05
C PRO A 405 10.70 -0.51 -12.67
N MET A 406 10.95 0.19 -11.54
CA MET A 406 12.32 0.52 -11.10
C MET A 406 13.17 -0.74 -10.88
N GLY A 407 12.57 -1.78 -10.30
CA GLY A 407 13.23 -3.08 -10.11
C GLY A 407 13.68 -3.70 -11.43
N ARG A 408 13.02 -3.42 -12.55
CA ARG A 408 13.29 -4.01 -13.88
C ARG A 408 14.06 -3.09 -14.82
N ASP A 409 14.51 -1.94 -14.35
CA ASP A 409 15.25 -1.00 -15.16
C ASP A 409 16.75 -1.38 -15.23
N GLU A 410 17.26 -1.66 -16.43
CA GLU A 410 18.66 -2.04 -16.65
C GLU A 410 19.67 -0.91 -16.39
N SER A 411 19.21 0.35 -16.36
CA SER A 411 20.01 1.49 -15.91
C SER A 411 20.24 1.45 -14.40
N ILE A 412 19.38 0.77 -13.64
CA ILE A 412 19.44 0.62 -12.18
C ILE A 412 20.09 -0.71 -11.78
N TYR A 413 19.66 -1.82 -12.40
CA TYR A 413 20.12 -3.17 -12.09
C TYR A 413 20.65 -3.85 -13.37
N GLU A 414 21.91 -4.25 -13.40
CA GLU A 414 22.42 -5.06 -14.51
C GLU A 414 21.66 -6.39 -14.58
N ARG A 415 21.25 -6.81 -15.79
CA ARG A 415 20.39 -7.99 -16.02
C ARG A 415 19.15 -7.95 -15.12
N ALA A 416 18.39 -6.86 -15.18
CA ALA A 416 17.31 -6.56 -14.25
C ALA A 416 16.16 -7.59 -14.26
N LEU A 417 15.99 -8.34 -15.35
CA LEU A 417 14.93 -9.35 -15.47
C LEU A 417 15.33 -10.71 -14.89
N ASP A 418 16.62 -10.94 -14.63
CA ASP A 418 17.12 -12.21 -14.11
C ASP A 418 17.05 -12.23 -12.58
N PHE A 419 16.69 -13.38 -12.03
CA PHE A 419 16.76 -13.62 -10.59
C PHE A 419 18.21 -13.96 -10.21
N CYS A 420 18.93 -13.01 -9.62
CA CYS A 420 20.33 -13.19 -9.22
C CYS A 420 20.56 -12.73 -7.77
N PRO A 421 20.39 -13.63 -6.78
CA PRO A 421 20.67 -13.34 -5.37
C PRO A 421 22.08 -12.79 -5.10
N GLU A 422 23.08 -13.22 -5.89
CA GLU A 422 24.48 -12.81 -5.77
C GLU A 422 24.70 -11.31 -5.88
N ARG A 423 23.81 -10.56 -6.56
CA ARG A 423 23.95 -9.11 -6.71
C ARG A 423 24.00 -8.36 -5.37
N TRP A 424 23.49 -8.98 -4.31
CA TRP A 424 23.39 -8.37 -2.99
C TRP A 424 24.62 -8.59 -2.11
N TYR A 425 25.47 -9.57 -2.43
CA TYR A 425 26.61 -9.93 -1.57
C TYR A 425 27.91 -10.25 -2.32
N ALA A 426 27.85 -10.86 -3.50
CA ALA A 426 29.04 -11.26 -4.27
C ALA A 426 29.30 -10.35 -5.49
N LYS A 427 28.26 -9.74 -6.05
CA LYS A 427 28.31 -8.88 -7.25
C LYS A 427 27.62 -7.52 -7.03
N PRO A 428 28.02 -6.74 -6.01
CA PRO A 428 27.34 -5.48 -5.65
C PRO A 428 27.40 -4.42 -6.76
N GLU A 429 28.35 -4.51 -7.68
CA GLU A 429 28.47 -3.65 -8.87
C GLU A 429 27.29 -3.78 -9.84
N MET A 430 26.58 -4.93 -9.82
CA MET A 430 25.37 -5.12 -10.64
C MET A 430 24.19 -4.25 -10.15
N VAL A 431 24.32 -3.58 -9.01
CA VAL A 431 23.36 -2.59 -8.49
C VAL A 431 23.95 -1.19 -8.66
N LYS A 432 23.63 -0.53 -9.76
CA LYS A 432 24.19 0.78 -10.15
C LYS A 432 23.70 1.92 -9.25
N HIS A 433 22.44 1.82 -8.80
CA HIS A 433 21.80 2.78 -7.91
C HIS A 433 21.18 2.08 -6.70
N LYS A 434 21.92 2.02 -5.59
CA LYS A 434 21.52 1.28 -4.38
C LYS A 434 20.31 1.91 -3.68
N GLU A 435 20.19 3.23 -3.77
CA GLU A 435 19.09 4.03 -3.24
C GLU A 435 17.73 3.67 -3.85
N ALA A 436 17.71 3.12 -5.07
CA ALA A 436 16.50 2.66 -5.75
C ALA A 436 15.89 1.41 -5.09
N PHE A 437 16.66 0.68 -4.28
CA PHE A 437 16.15 -0.48 -3.55
C PHE A 437 15.55 -0.07 -2.19
N ALA A 438 14.24 0.17 -2.18
CA ALA A 438 13.50 0.55 -0.96
C ALA A 438 12.17 -0.20 -0.82
N PRO A 439 12.17 -1.55 -0.75
CA PRO A 439 10.93 -2.35 -0.62
C PRO A 439 10.13 -2.01 0.65
N PHE A 440 10.80 -1.45 1.66
CA PHE A 440 10.20 -1.03 2.93
C PHE A 440 10.05 0.50 3.05
N SER A 441 10.24 1.27 1.97
CA SER A 441 10.40 2.74 2.02
C SER A 441 11.60 3.15 2.91
N THR A 442 11.95 4.43 2.90
CA THR A 442 12.98 5.02 3.76
C THR A 442 12.46 6.24 4.53
N GLY A 443 13.32 6.81 5.39
CA GLY A 443 13.08 8.04 6.13
C GLY A 443 11.90 7.99 7.10
N HIS A 444 11.20 9.13 7.26
CA HIS A 444 10.11 9.30 8.23
C HIS A 444 8.98 8.29 8.07
N TYR A 445 8.71 7.87 6.84
CA TYR A 445 7.63 6.95 6.49
C TYR A 445 8.11 5.51 6.21
N GLY A 446 9.36 5.17 6.56
CA GLY A 446 9.86 3.80 6.46
C GLY A 446 8.99 2.80 7.23
N CYS A 447 8.85 1.59 6.70
CA CYS A 447 8.00 0.55 7.26
C CYS A 447 8.40 0.22 8.70
N ILE A 448 7.44 0.27 9.62
CA ILE A 448 7.64 -0.11 11.03
C ILE A 448 7.78 -1.64 11.19
N GLY A 449 7.17 -2.39 10.27
CA GLY A 449 7.20 -3.85 10.23
C GLY A 449 8.47 -4.43 9.60
N LYS A 450 9.47 -3.61 9.25
CA LYS A 450 10.74 -4.12 8.70
C LYS A 450 11.43 -5.11 9.65
N GLY A 451 11.27 -4.94 10.97
CA GLY A 451 11.75 -5.92 11.95
C GLY A 451 11.02 -7.27 11.90
N CYS A 452 9.79 -7.32 11.39
CA CYS A 452 9.07 -8.57 11.14
C CYS A 452 9.53 -9.27 9.85
N GLU A 453 10.46 -8.70 9.07
CA GLU A 453 11.17 -9.42 7.99
C GLU A 453 11.88 -10.68 8.52
N SER A 454 12.20 -10.70 9.82
CA SER A 454 12.60 -11.91 10.53
C SER A 454 11.65 -13.08 10.26
N VAL A 455 10.34 -12.88 10.11
CA VAL A 455 9.37 -13.96 9.85
C VAL A 455 9.65 -14.69 8.52
N CYS A 456 10.06 -13.98 7.46
CA CYS A 456 10.46 -14.62 6.21
C CYS A 456 11.78 -15.41 6.36
N LYS A 457 12.71 -14.85 7.15
CA LYS A 457 14.01 -15.45 7.46
C LYS A 457 13.88 -16.71 8.32
N VAL A 458 12.97 -16.65 9.30
CA VAL A 458 12.56 -17.71 10.22
C VAL A 458 11.97 -18.92 9.47
N TRP A 459 11.26 -18.66 8.36
CA TRP A 459 10.57 -19.72 7.64
C TRP A 459 11.47 -20.47 6.65
N CYS A 460 12.30 -19.74 5.88
CA CYS A 460 13.17 -20.36 4.87
C CYS A 460 14.19 -21.34 5.48
N SER A 461 14.67 -21.08 6.70
CA SER A 461 15.63 -21.95 7.38
C SER A 461 15.07 -23.33 7.75
N LYS A 462 13.75 -23.47 7.94
CA LYS A 462 13.12 -24.68 8.48
C LYS A 462 12.55 -25.63 7.42
N VAL A 463 12.12 -25.09 6.29
CA VAL A 463 11.52 -25.87 5.18
C VAL A 463 12.53 -26.83 4.56
N GLU A 464 13.81 -26.46 4.54
CA GLU A 464 14.83 -27.22 3.80
C GLU A 464 15.68 -28.17 4.64
N ILE A 465 15.61 -28.09 5.97
CA ILE A 465 16.27 -29.08 6.85
C ILE A 465 15.44 -30.37 6.94
N SER A 466 14.14 -30.29 6.66
CA SER A 466 13.22 -31.43 6.81
C SER A 466 12.86 -32.17 5.51
N SER A 467 13.50 -31.81 4.40
CA SER A 467 13.49 -32.51 3.11
C SER A 467 14.90 -32.93 2.75
#